data_AF-A0A1J3H578-F1
#
_entry.id   AF-A0A1J3H578-F1
#
_cell.length_a   1.000
_cell.length_b   1.000
_cell.length_c   1.000
_cell.angle_alpha   90.00
_cell.angle_beta   90.00
_cell.angle_gamma   90.00
#
_symmetry.space_group_name_H-M   'P 1'
#
loop_
_entity.id
_entity.type
_entity.pdbx_description
1 polymer ?
#
loop_
_entity_poly.entity_id
_entity_poly.type
_entity_poly.pdbx_seq_one_letter_code
_entity_poly.pdbx_strand_id
1 'polypeptide(L)'
;KNLIEQAEQDYEKEKLNERIAKLSGGVAVIQVGAQTETELKEKKLRVEDALNATKAAVEEGIVVGGGCTLLRLGSKVDAIKAT
;
A
#
# COMPACT_ATOMS: atom_id res chain seq x y z
N LYS A 1 16.69 -25.42 -14.03
CA LYS A 1 17.42 -24.51 -14.95
C LYS A 1 16.99 -23.09 -14.59
N ASN A 2 17.92 -22.19 -14.27
CA ASN A 2 17.62 -20.83 -13.82
C ASN A 2 17.08 -20.01 -15.01
N LEU A 3 15.76 -19.94 -15.14
CA LEU A 3 15.09 -19.24 -16.25
C LEU A 3 15.42 -17.73 -16.28
N ILE A 4 15.76 -17.15 -15.12
CA ILE A 4 16.19 -15.75 -15.00
C ILE A 4 17.58 -15.51 -15.63
N GLU A 5 18.51 -16.46 -15.48
CA GLU A 5 19.88 -16.35 -16.02
C GLU A 5 19.92 -16.58 -17.54
N GLN A 6 18.92 -17.27 -18.08
CA GLN A 6 18.80 -17.57 -19.51
C GLN A 6 18.02 -16.51 -20.29
N ALA A 7 17.30 -15.61 -19.60
CA ALA A 7 16.60 -14.52 -20.25
C ALA A 7 17.63 -13.47 -20.74
N GLU A 8 17.60 -13.14 -22.02
CA GLU A 8 18.50 -12.13 -22.61
C GLU A 8 17.91 -10.73 -22.54
N GLN A 9 16.57 -10.62 -22.47
CA GLN A 9 15.85 -9.35 -22.43
C GLN A 9 15.44 -9.00 -20.99
N ASP A 10 15.69 -7.75 -20.58
CA ASP A 10 15.37 -7.26 -19.24
C ASP A 10 13.86 -7.32 -18.92
N TYR A 11 13.00 -7.12 -19.94
CA TYR A 11 11.56 -7.26 -19.82
C TYR A 11 11.14 -8.68 -19.35
N GLU A 12 11.78 -9.72 -19.89
CA GLU A 12 11.47 -11.10 -19.53
C GLU A 12 11.95 -11.42 -18.11
N LYS A 13 13.12 -10.93 -17.72
CA LYS A 13 13.63 -11.04 -16.34
C LYS A 13 12.67 -10.41 -15.35
N GLU A 14 12.19 -9.21 -15.63
CA GLU A 14 11.27 -8.49 -14.75
C GLU A 14 9.94 -9.24 -14.57
N LYS A 15 9.37 -9.76 -15.66
CA LYS A 15 8.13 -10.56 -15.60
C LYS A 15 8.31 -11.89 -14.88
N LEU A 16 9.45 -12.56 -15.05
CA LEU A 16 9.76 -13.80 -14.32
C LEU A 16 9.94 -13.53 -12.83
N ASN A 17 10.63 -12.45 -12.47
CA ASN A 17 10.80 -12.03 -11.07
C ASN A 17 9.46 -11.66 -10.43
N GLU A 18 8.56 -10.97 -11.13
CA GLU A 18 7.22 -10.65 -10.63
C GLU A 18 6.41 -11.92 -10.30
N ARG A 19 6.53 -12.95 -11.14
CA ARG A 19 5.87 -14.24 -10.92
C ARG A 19 6.49 -15.01 -9.75
N ILE A 20 7.82 -15.02 -9.64
CA ILE A 20 8.52 -15.66 -8.52
C ILE A 20 8.18 -14.96 -7.21
N ALA A 21 8.14 -13.62 -7.19
CA ALA A 21 7.73 -12.86 -6.02
C ALA A 21 6.30 -13.22 -5.57
N LYS A 22 5.36 -13.36 -6.51
CA LYS A 22 3.98 -13.79 -6.20
C LYS A 22 3.91 -15.23 -5.66
N LEU A 23 4.73 -16.14 -6.17
CA LEU A 23 4.75 -17.55 -5.73
C LEU A 23 5.47 -17.74 -4.39
N SER A 24 6.59 -17.06 -4.19
CA SER A 24 7.43 -17.16 -2.98
C SER A 24 6.94 -16.25 -1.85
N GLY A 25 6.22 -15.17 -2.15
CA GLY A 25 5.82 -14.15 -1.19
C GLY A 25 4.76 -14.60 -0.17
N GLY A 26 4.05 -15.69 -0.42
CA GLY A 26 3.03 -16.21 0.49
C GLY A 26 1.88 -15.24 0.76
N VAL A 27 1.00 -15.59 1.71
CA VAL A 27 -0.11 -14.74 2.14
C VAL A 27 -0.10 -14.65 3.66
N ALA A 28 0.05 -13.43 4.20
CA ALA A 28 -0.08 -13.18 5.62
C ALA A 28 -1.55 -13.06 6.00
N VAL A 29 -1.99 -13.84 7.00
CA VAL A 29 -3.37 -13.81 7.52
C VAL A 29 -3.36 -13.24 8.93
N ILE A 30 -4.08 -12.13 9.15
CA ILE A 30 -4.23 -11.51 10.46
C ILE A 30 -5.53 -12.04 11.11
N GLN A 31 -5.39 -12.72 12.25
CA GLN A 31 -6.52 -13.22 13.03
C GLN A 31 -6.84 -12.27 14.18
N VAL A 32 -8.02 -11.67 14.18
CA VAL A 32 -8.46 -10.71 15.20
C VAL A 32 -9.35 -11.41 16.21
N GLY A 33 -8.95 -11.39 17.48
CA GLY A 33 -9.71 -11.97 18.60
C GLY A 33 -10.51 -10.94 19.40
N ALA A 34 -11.68 -11.35 19.91
CA ALA A 34 -12.49 -10.59 20.85
C ALA A 34 -13.31 -11.51 21.78
N GLN A 35 -13.88 -10.96 22.86
CA GLN A 35 -14.68 -11.74 23.82
C GLN A 35 -16.11 -11.99 23.34
N THR A 36 -16.67 -11.06 22.55
CA THR A 36 -18.03 -11.16 21.99
C THR A 36 -18.01 -11.03 20.47
N GLU A 37 -19.04 -11.55 19.80
CA GLU A 37 -19.13 -11.51 18.33
C GLU A 37 -19.24 -10.08 17.79
N THR A 38 -19.93 -9.20 18.52
CA THR A 38 -20.09 -7.79 18.17
C THR A 38 -18.74 -7.06 18.21
N GLU A 39 -17.95 -7.26 19.26
CA GLU A 39 -16.60 -6.71 19.36
C GLU A 39 -15.64 -7.29 18.32
N LEU A 40 -15.80 -8.57 17.96
CA LEU A 40 -14.96 -9.20 16.95
C LEU A 40 -15.15 -8.52 15.59
N LYS A 41 -16.40 -8.25 15.20
CA LYS A 41 -16.71 -7.55 13.94
C LYS A 41 -16.17 -6.12 13.96
N GLU A 42 -16.34 -5.41 15.08
CA GLU A 42 -15.87 -4.03 15.26
C GLU A 42 -14.34 -3.93 15.16
N LYS A 43 -13.61 -4.78 15.89
CA LYS A 43 -12.14 -4.84 15.82
C LYS A 43 -11.63 -5.28 14.47
N LYS A 44 -12.31 -6.24 13.82
CA LYS A 44 -11.92 -6.70 12.48
C LYS A 44 -11.98 -5.56 11.47
N LEU A 45 -13.09 -4.80 11.43
CA LEU A 45 -13.24 -3.64 10.55
C LEU A 45 -12.18 -2.58 10.83
N ARG A 46 -11.92 -2.28 12.10
CA ARG A 46 -10.88 -1.32 12.48
C ARG A 46 -9.47 -1.72 12.02
N VAL A 47 -9.15 -3.02 12.10
CA VAL A 47 -7.86 -3.55 11.62
C VAL A 47 -7.78 -3.50 10.10
N GLU A 48 -8.87 -3.78 9.40
CA GLU A 48 -8.94 -3.69 7.93
C GLU A 48 -8.73 -2.25 7.44
N ASP A 49 -9.37 -1.28 8.08
CA ASP A 49 -9.18 0.15 7.79
C ASP A 49 -7.73 0.58 8.04
N ALA A 50 -7.14 0.19 9.16
CA ALA A 50 -5.76 0.51 9.50
C ALA A 50 -4.77 -0.13 8.51
N LEU A 51 -5.01 -1.37 8.08
CA LEU A 51 -4.19 -2.05 7.09
C LEU A 51 -4.22 -1.30 5.75
N ASN A 52 -5.39 -0.85 5.32
CA ASN A 52 -5.53 -0.12 4.06
C ASN A 52 -4.87 1.27 4.14
N ALA A 53 -5.05 1.99 5.24
CA ALA A 53 -4.41 3.29 5.46
C ALA A 53 -2.88 3.20 5.50
N THR A 54 -2.34 2.17 6.15
CA THR A 54 -0.88 1.96 6.23
C THR A 54 -0.27 1.54 4.90
N LYS A 55 -0.98 0.73 4.09
CA LYS A 55 -0.54 0.42 2.72
C LYS A 55 -0.41 1.68 1.87
N ALA A 56 -1.44 2.53 1.85
CA ALA A 56 -1.39 3.80 1.11
C ALA A 56 -0.26 4.72 1.60
N ALA A 57 -0.06 4.79 2.92
CA ALA A 57 1.03 5.56 3.53
C ALA A 57 2.43 5.06 3.15
N VAL A 58 2.61 3.76 2.90
CA VAL A 58 3.89 3.20 2.45
C VAL A 58 4.16 3.53 0.97
N GLU A 59 3.13 3.57 0.14
CA GLU A 59 3.25 3.85 -1.30
C GLU A 59 3.49 5.33 -1.60
N GLU A 60 2.70 6.23 -1.00
CA GLU A 60 2.69 7.67 -1.32
C GLU A 60 3.33 8.54 -0.22
N GLY A 61 3.61 7.97 0.95
CA GLY A 61 4.07 8.69 2.12
C GLY A 61 2.94 9.30 2.96
N ILE A 62 3.30 10.14 3.93
CA ILE A 62 2.37 10.77 4.88
C ILE A 62 2.49 12.29 4.85
N VAL A 63 1.37 12.96 5.12
CA VAL A 63 1.27 14.42 5.23
C VAL A 63 0.47 14.81 6.48
N VAL A 64 0.51 16.09 6.83
CA VAL A 64 -0.21 16.60 8.01
C VAL A 64 -1.72 16.48 7.80
N GLY A 65 -2.40 15.81 8.72
CA GLY A 65 -3.86 15.63 8.69
C GLY A 65 -4.66 16.89 9.03
N GLY A 66 -5.93 16.70 9.41
CA GLY A 66 -6.84 17.78 9.83
C GLY A 66 -7.15 18.80 8.73
N GLY A 67 -6.99 18.44 7.45
CA GLY A 67 -7.16 19.35 6.32
C GLY A 67 -6.07 20.43 6.17
N CYS A 68 -5.07 20.47 7.07
CA CYS A 68 -4.01 21.48 7.06
C CYS A 68 -3.15 21.42 5.79
N THR A 69 -2.89 20.21 5.28
CA THR A 69 -2.15 20.04 4.03
C THR A 69 -2.88 20.69 2.85
N LEU A 70 -4.21 20.52 2.75
CA LEU A 70 -5.00 21.14 1.68
C LEU A 70 -5.02 22.67 1.79
N LEU A 71 -5.12 23.21 3.01
CA LEU A 71 -5.04 24.65 3.25
C LEU A 71 -3.70 25.23 2.78
N ARG A 72 -2.59 24.55 3.11
CA ARG A 72 -1.25 24.96 2.69
C ARG A 72 -1.08 24.87 1.17
N LEU A 73 -1.57 23.81 0.55
CA LEU A 73 -1.52 23.65 -0.90
C LEU A 73 -2.36 24.71 -1.62
N GLY A 74 -3.54 25.05 -1.09
CA GLY A 74 -4.40 26.11 -1.61
C GLY A 74 -3.67 27.44 -1.83
N SER A 75 -2.87 27.87 -0.84
CA SER A 75 -2.06 29.09 -0.96
C SER A 75 -0.99 29.04 -2.06
N LYS A 76 -0.59 27.84 -2.51
CA LYS A 76 0.40 27.64 -3.57
C LYS A 76 -0.22 27.50 -4.96
N VAL A 77 -1.55 27.31 -5.07
CA VAL A 77 -2.23 27.13 -6.35
C VAL A 77 -2.12 28.38 -7.23
N ASP A 78 -2.17 29.57 -6.64
CA ASP A 78 -2.07 30.82 -7.39
C ASP A 78 -0.73 30.97 -8.12
N ALA A 79 0.36 30.45 -7.53
CA ALA A 79 1.67 30.43 -8.17
C ALA A 79 1.72 29.47 -9.37
N ILE A 80 0.99 28.35 -9.32
CA ILE A 80 0.92 27.38 -10.42
C ILE A 80 0.09 27.94 -11.58
N LYS A 81 -0.98 28.70 -11.31
CA LYS A 81 -1.81 29.34 -12.34
C LYS A 81 -1.09 30.44 -13.13
N ALA A 82 -0.06 31.05 -12.54
CA ALA A 82 0.68 32.14 -13.16
C ALA A 82 1.77 31.67 -14.15
N THR A 83 2.03 30.36 -14.20
CA THR A 83 2.99 29.72 -15.14
C THR A 83 2.23 29.11 -16.31
#